data_AF-A0A7U6KNG8-F1
#
_entry.id   AF-A0A7U6KNG8-F1
#
_cell.length_a   1.000
_cell.length_b   1.000
_cell.length_c   1.000
_cell.angle_alpha   90.00
_cell.angle_beta   90.00
_cell.angle_gamma   90.00
#
_symmetry.space_group_name_H-M   'P 1'
#
loop_
_entity.id
_entity.type
_entity.pdbx_description
1 polymer ?
#
loop_
_entity_poly.entity_id
_entity_poly.type
_entity_poly.pdbx_seq_one_letter_code
_entity_poly.pdbx_strand_id
1 'polypeptide(L)'
;MPLIIAYTFFRDDYKRVYLILLATMLVDLDHLLATPVFLPDRCSINFHPLHTYYAMAVYAAMLFLPKPYRIIGLGLLLHMLTDSNDCVMTYLNRL
;
A
#
# COMPACT_ATOMS: atom_id res chain seq x y z
N MET A 1 8.61 2.46 -7.30
CA MET A 1 7.55 3.48 -7.48
C MET A 1 7.66 4.70 -6.56
N PRO A 2 8.02 4.59 -5.27
CA PRO A 2 8.04 5.73 -4.35
C PRO A 2 8.88 6.93 -4.80
N LEU A 3 10.08 6.70 -5.35
CA LEU A 3 10.99 7.77 -5.77
C LEU A 3 10.44 8.58 -6.95
N ILE A 4 9.87 7.91 -7.95
CA ILE A 4 9.30 8.55 -9.14
C ILE A 4 8.14 9.45 -8.73
N ILE A 5 7.24 8.94 -7.88
CA ILE A 5 6.07 9.68 -7.39
C ILE A 5 6.52 10.88 -6.53
N ALA A 6 7.46 10.68 -5.62
CA ALA A 6 7.99 11.77 -4.80
C ALA A 6 8.66 12.86 -5.65
N TYR A 7 9.48 12.48 -6.63
CA TYR A 7 10.24 13.43 -7.45
C TYR A 7 9.37 14.21 -8.44
N THR A 8 8.32 13.57 -8.98
CA THR A 8 7.41 14.20 -9.96
C THR A 8 6.39 15.11 -9.30
N PHE A 9 5.77 14.68 -8.19
CA PHE A 9 4.68 15.42 -7.55
C PHE A 9 5.10 16.28 -6.34
N PHE A 10 6.27 16.02 -5.75
CA PHE A 10 6.74 16.70 -4.55
C PHE A 10 8.18 17.19 -4.70
N ARG A 11 8.48 17.82 -5.85
CA ARG A 11 9.82 18.25 -6.26
C ARG A 11 10.63 18.93 -5.15
N ASP A 12 10.02 19.87 -4.42
CA ASP A 12 10.71 20.67 -3.39
C ASP A 12 11.05 19.87 -2.13
N ASP A 13 10.26 18.83 -1.82
CA ASP A 13 10.37 18.00 -0.60
C ASP A 13 10.63 16.52 -0.90
N TYR A 14 11.06 16.19 -2.12
CA TYR A 14 10.97 14.83 -2.66
C TYR A 14 11.70 13.80 -1.80
N LYS A 15 12.82 14.16 -1.16
CA LYS A 15 13.58 13.26 -0.27
C LYS A 15 12.74 12.85 0.95
N ARG A 16 12.06 13.81 1.58
CA ARG A 16 11.20 13.55 2.74
C ARG A 16 9.98 12.74 2.34
N VAL A 17 9.34 13.10 1.24
CA VAL A 17 8.18 12.37 0.72
C VAL A 17 8.56 10.94 0.32
N TYR A 18 9.70 10.76 -0.34
CA TYR A 18 10.24 9.46 -0.69
C TYR A 18 10.41 8.56 0.53
N LEU A 19 11.01 9.08 1.61
CA LEU A 19 11.17 8.31 2.86
C LEU A 19 9.83 7.94 3.50
N ILE A 20 8.83 8.83 3.46
CA ILE A 20 7.48 8.52 3.97
C ILE A 20 6.84 7.41 3.12
N LEU A 21 6.87 7.53 1.79
CA LEU A 21 6.32 6.53 0.87
C LEU A 21 7.06 5.18 0.96
N LEU A 22 8.36 5.20 1.28
CA LEU A 22 9.11 3.98 1.54
C LEU A 22 8.72 3.36 2.88
N ALA A 23 8.53 4.16 3.92
CA ALA A 23 8.10 3.69 5.23
C ALA A 23 6.70 3.06 5.23
N THR A 24 5.80 3.51 4.34
CA THR A 24 4.48 2.88 4.20
C THR A 24 4.52 1.43 3.71
N MET A 25 5.64 0.96 3.15
CA MET A 25 5.82 -0.46 2.81
C MET A 25 5.83 -1.37 4.06
N LEU A 26 6.04 -0.81 5.26
CA LEU A 26 5.94 -1.56 6.52
C LEU A 26 4.52 -2.06 6.82
N VAL A 27 3.50 -1.66 6.04
CA VAL A 27 2.14 -2.20 6.14
C VAL A 27 2.14 -3.72 5.96
N ASP A 28 3.04 -4.29 5.15
CA ASP A 28 3.23 -5.72 4.92
C ASP A 28 3.57 -6.52 6.20
N LEU A 29 3.98 -5.85 7.28
CA LEU A 29 4.21 -6.56 8.54
C LEU A 29 2.92 -7.17 9.10
N ASP A 30 1.74 -6.77 8.62
CA ASP A 30 0.47 -7.40 8.97
C ASP A 30 0.30 -8.82 8.38
N HIS A 31 1.15 -9.24 7.43
CA HIS A 31 1.22 -10.63 6.97
C HIS A 31 1.54 -11.59 8.13
N LEU A 32 2.30 -11.12 9.12
CA LEU A 32 2.62 -11.90 10.33
C LEU A 32 1.36 -12.19 11.18
N LEU A 33 0.27 -11.46 10.95
CA LEU A 33 -1.02 -11.64 11.61
C LEU A 33 -1.98 -12.49 10.77
N ALA A 34 -1.59 -12.92 9.58
CA ALA A 34 -2.40 -13.75 8.70
C ALA A 34 -2.33 -15.24 9.09
N THR A 35 -3.40 -15.98 8.83
CA THR A 35 -3.44 -17.43 9.00
C THR A 35 -3.90 -18.12 7.70
N PRO A 36 -3.02 -18.90 7.03
CA PRO A 36 -1.59 -19.09 7.30
C PRO A 36 -0.73 -17.84 7.00
N VAL A 37 0.41 -17.70 7.69
CA VAL A 37 1.36 -16.59 7.49
C VAL A 37 1.91 -16.58 6.05
N PHE A 38 2.25 -17.77 5.55
CA PHE A 38 2.74 -17.97 4.19
C PHE A 38 1.84 -18.96 3.44
N LEU A 39 1.27 -18.48 2.33
CA LEU A 39 0.55 -19.26 1.34
C LEU A 39 0.90 -18.68 -0.03
N PRO A 40 1.52 -19.47 -0.93
CA PRO A 40 1.88 -19.01 -2.27
C PRO A 40 0.63 -18.73 -3.12
N ASP A 41 0.79 -17.85 -4.11
CA ASP A 41 -0.25 -17.51 -5.08
C ASP A 41 -1.59 -17.10 -4.45
N ARG A 42 -1.55 -16.39 -3.32
CA ARG A 42 -2.75 -15.84 -2.68
C ARG A 42 -2.94 -14.39 -3.09
N CYS A 43 -4.19 -13.93 -3.09
CA CYS A 43 -4.47 -12.51 -3.11
C CYS A 43 -4.31 -11.92 -1.70
N SER A 44 -3.50 -10.89 -1.55
CA SER A 44 -3.27 -10.16 -0.29
C SER A 44 -4.49 -9.35 0.16
N ILE A 45 -5.27 -8.82 -0.79
CA ILE A 45 -6.45 -8.01 -0.50
C ILE A 45 -7.50 -8.85 0.26
N ASN A 46 -7.97 -8.30 1.39
CA ASN A 46 -8.84 -8.96 2.38
C ASN A 46 -8.27 -10.22 3.06
N PHE A 47 -6.98 -10.53 2.89
CA PHE A 47 -6.39 -11.69 3.55
C PHE A 47 -5.80 -11.36 4.93
N HIS A 48 -5.28 -10.14 5.12
CA HIS A 48 -4.68 -9.67 6.37
C HIS A 48 -5.24 -8.31 6.82
N PRO A 49 -5.12 -7.97 8.12
CA PRO A 49 -5.92 -6.91 8.75
C PRO A 49 -5.81 -5.52 8.09
N LEU A 50 -4.61 -5.11 7.68
CA LEU A 50 -4.36 -3.79 7.10
C LEU A 50 -4.61 -3.75 5.58
N HIS A 51 -4.91 -4.90 4.97
CA HIS A 51 -5.23 -5.04 3.55
C HIS A 51 -6.73 -5.29 3.32
N THR A 52 -7.55 -4.99 4.33
CA THR A 52 -9.00 -5.06 4.23
C THR A 52 -9.58 -3.85 3.50
N TYR A 53 -10.76 -4.00 2.88
CA TYR A 53 -11.47 -2.85 2.30
C TYR A 53 -11.77 -1.74 3.32
N TYR A 54 -11.97 -2.09 4.59
CA TYR A 54 -12.13 -1.12 5.67
C TYR A 54 -10.86 -0.30 5.91
N ALA A 55 -9.68 -0.96 5.93
CA ALA A 55 -8.39 -0.27 6.04
C ALA A 55 -8.14 0.66 4.83
N MET A 56 -8.44 0.17 3.62
CA MET A 56 -8.34 0.98 2.39
C MET A 56 -9.22 2.24 2.43
N ALA A 57 -10.45 2.13 2.96
CA ALA A 57 -11.32 3.28 3.13
C ALA A 57 -10.73 4.32 4.10
N VAL A 58 -10.09 3.88 5.19
CA VAL A 58 -9.35 4.77 6.10
C VAL A 58 -8.17 5.44 5.36
N TYR A 59 -7.41 4.71 4.55
CA TYR A 59 -6.30 5.27 3.79
C TYR A 59 -6.77 6.31 2.75
N ALA A 60 -7.92 6.08 2.12
CA ALA A 60 -8.58 7.05 1.26
C ALA A 60 -9.01 8.29 2.05
N ALA A 61 -9.59 8.14 3.24
CA ALA A 61 -9.94 9.26 4.10
C ALA A 61 -8.71 10.09 4.52
N MET A 62 -7.56 9.45 4.73
CA MET A 62 -6.30 10.14 5.04
C MET A 62 -5.85 11.12 3.95
N LEU A 63 -6.28 10.94 2.69
CA LEU A 63 -5.94 11.87 1.59
C LEU A 63 -6.49 13.29 1.81
N PHE A 64 -7.55 13.44 2.61
CA PHE A 64 -8.17 14.72 2.94
C PHE A 64 -7.54 15.42 4.14
N LEU A 65 -6.61 14.76 4.84
CA LEU A 65 -5.92 15.31 6.01
C LEU A 65 -4.67 16.13 5.60
N PRO A 66 -4.18 17.05 6.46
CA PRO A 66 -2.95 17.79 6.18
C PRO A 66 -1.72 16.88 6.10
N LYS A 67 -0.62 17.37 5.53
CA LYS A 67 0.68 16.67 5.60
C LYS A 67 1.06 16.46 7.08
N PRO A 68 1.60 15.28 7.47
CA PRO A 68 2.05 14.19 6.59
C PRO A 68 0.96 13.16 6.25
N TYR A 69 -0.22 13.20 6.88
CA TYR A 69 -1.24 12.15 6.79
C TYR A 69 -1.68 11.85 5.36
N ARG A 70 -1.91 12.86 4.50
CA ARG A 70 -2.23 12.62 3.08
C ARG A 70 -1.14 11.90 2.30
N ILE A 71 0.12 12.09 2.66
CA ILE A 71 1.25 11.41 1.99
C ILE A 71 1.30 9.95 2.45
N ILE A 72 1.06 9.71 3.74
CA ILE A 72 0.96 8.36 4.31
C ILE A 72 -0.22 7.62 3.65
N GLY A 73 -1.40 8.23 3.58
CA GLY A 73 -2.57 7.66 2.90
C GLY A 73 -2.31 7.35 1.43
N LEU A 74 -1.64 8.27 0.71
CA LEU A 74 -1.21 8.03 -0.67
C LEU A 74 -0.27 6.82 -0.78
N GLY A 75 0.74 6.72 0.10
CA GLY A 75 1.68 5.60 0.11
C GLY A 75 1.01 4.25 0.38
N LEU A 76 0.09 4.21 1.35
CA LEU A 76 -0.69 3.02 1.67
C LEU A 76 -1.60 2.60 0.50
N LEU A 77 -2.29 3.55 -0.14
CA LEU A 77 -3.13 3.24 -1.31
C LEU A 77 -2.32 2.77 -2.53
N LEU A 78 -1.13 3.33 -2.75
CA LEU A 78 -0.23 2.87 -3.81
C LEU A 78 0.28 1.44 -3.55
N HIS A 79 0.48 1.09 -2.29
CA HIS A 79 0.79 -0.27 -1.89
C HIS A 79 -0.40 -1.20 -2.20
N MET A 80 -1.62 -0.86 -1.74
CA MET A 80 -2.83 -1.64 -2.03
C MET A 80 -3.11 -1.81 -3.53
N LEU A 81 -2.77 -0.80 -4.34
CA LEU A 81 -2.85 -0.89 -5.80
C LEU A 81 -1.87 -1.91 -6.37
N THR A 82 -0.66 -1.99 -5.80
CA THR A 82 0.36 -2.97 -6.20
C THR A 82 -0.13 -4.38 -5.89
N ASP A 83 -0.66 -4.59 -4.69
CA ASP A 83 -1.26 -5.87 -4.26
C ASP A 83 -2.47 -6.26 -5.11
N SER A 84 -3.29 -5.28 -5.49
CA SER A 84 -4.43 -5.53 -6.38
C SER A 84 -3.97 -6.03 -7.75
N ASN A 85 -2.87 -5.50 -8.30
CA ASN A 85 -2.29 -6.01 -9.54
C ASN A 85 -1.76 -7.44 -9.39
N ASP A 86 -1.12 -7.76 -8.26
CA ASP A 86 -0.64 -9.10 -7.96
C ASP A 86 -1.80 -10.11 -7.80
N CYS A 87 -2.90 -9.69 -7.17
CA CYS A 87 -4.14 -10.48 -7.11
C CYS A 87 -4.69 -10.77 -8.52
N VAL A 88 -4.75 -9.77 -9.40
CA VAL A 88 -5.20 -9.96 -10.80
C VAL A 88 -4.30 -10.96 -11.52
N MET A 89 -2.97 -10.81 -11.40
CA MET A 89 -2.01 -11.74 -12.00
C MET A 89 -2.20 -13.16 -11.47
N THR A 90 -2.39 -13.32 -10.16
CA THR A 90 -2.67 -14.60 -9.51
C THR A 90 -3.92 -15.27 -10.08
N TYR A 91 -5.02 -14.53 -10.26
CA TYR A 91 -6.25 -15.07 -10.85
C TYR A 91 -6.07 -15.46 -12.31
N LEU A 92 -5.34 -14.66 -13.09
CA LEU A 92 -5.05 -14.97 -14.50
C LEU A 92 -4.19 -16.23 -14.65
N ASN A 93 -3.22 -16.45 -13.77
CA ASN A 93 -2.35 -17.64 -13.78
C ASN A 93 -3.06 -18.93 -13.34
N ARG A 94 -4.24 -18.83 -12.72
CA ARG A 94 -5.06 -19.96 -12.27
C ARG A 94 -6.12 -20.41 -13.28
N LEU A 95 -6.26 -19.70 -14.41
CA LEU A 95 -7.13 -20.05 -15.54
C LEU A 95 -6.41 -20.97 -16.52
#